data_AF-A0A4D7JIE4-F1
#
_entry.id   AF-A0A4D7JIE4-F1
#
_cell.length_a   1.000
_cell.length_b   1.000
_cell.length_c   1.000
_cell.angle_alpha   90.00
_cell.angle_beta   90.00
_cell.angle_gamma   90.00
#
_symmetry.space_group_name_H-M   'P 1'
#
loop_
_entity.id
_entity.type
_entity.pdbx_description
1 polymer ?
#
loop_
_entity_poly.entity_id
_entity_poly.type
_entity_poly.pdbx_seq_one_letter_code
_entity_poly.pdbx_strand_id
1 'polypeptide(L)' 'MDIKNKAKDELEKRIHEIEDYIAKKGVGSNYLTKAQRIQRNLNLALAVGAVVTVAGIATWALLSNHEEE' A
#
# COMPACT_ATOMS: atom_id res chain seq x y z
N MET A 1 -4.29 35.15 20.60
CA MET A 1 -4.48 34.52 19.28
C MET A 1 -5.81 34.98 18.73
N ASP A 2 -5.79 35.57 17.54
CA ASP A 2 -6.91 36.23 16.89
C ASP A 2 -8.09 35.26 16.68
N ILE A 3 -9.31 35.70 16.97
CA ILE A 3 -10.57 34.94 16.79
C ILE A 3 -10.67 34.44 15.34
N LYS A 4 -10.15 35.24 14.41
CA LYS A 4 -10.06 34.90 12.99
C LYS A 4 -9.26 33.63 12.72
N ASN A 5 -8.14 33.43 13.42
CA ASN A 5 -7.30 32.23 13.24
C ASN A 5 -8.00 30.98 13.79
N LYS A 6 -8.65 31.08 14.95
CA LYS A 6 -9.44 29.97 15.49
C LYS A 6 -10.60 29.58 14.57
N ALA A 7 -11.29 30.57 14.00
CA ALA A 7 -12.38 30.31 13.05
C ALA A 7 -11.89 29.64 11.77
N LYS A 8 -10.71 30.04 11.27
CA LYS A 8 -10.06 29.42 10.11
C LYS A 8 -9.68 27.97 10.40
N ASP A 9 -9.02 27.71 11.52
CA ASP A 9 -8.56 26.36 11.89
C ASP A 9 -9.73 25.38 12.06
N GLU A 10 -10.84 25.84 12.67
CA GLU A 10 -12.05 25.02 12.82
C GLU A 10 -12.71 24.72 11.46
N LEU A 11 -12.72 25.69 10.54
CA LEU A 11 -13.21 25.50 9.17
C LEU A 11 -12.34 24.49 8.41
N GLU A 12 -11.02 24.62 8.48
CA GLU A 12 -10.07 23.73 7.83
C GLU A 12 -10.19 22.30 8.37
N LYS A 13 -10.32 22.16 9.69
CA LYS A 13 -10.57 20.86 10.33
C LYS A 13 -11.86 20.21 9.83
N ARG A 14 -12.96 20.97 9.72
CA ARG A 14 -14.24 20.45 9.22
C ARG A 14 -14.20 20.06 7.75
N ILE A 15 -13.50 20.84 6.93
CA ILE A 15 -13.27 20.49 5.52
C ILE A 15 -12.54 19.15 5.45
N HIS A 16 -11.48 19.00 6.23
CA HIS A 16 -10.70 17.77 6.24
C HIS A 16 -11.52 16.55 6.71
N GLU A 17 -12.36 16.71 7.74
CA GLU A 17 -13.27 15.65 8.19
C GLU A 17 -14.26 15.21 7.09
N ILE A 18 -14.75 16.16 6.27
CA ILE A 18 -15.64 15.86 5.13
C ILE A 18 -14.88 15.15 4.01
N GLU A 19 -13.68 15.59 3.67
CA GLU A 19 -12.83 14.92 2.67
C GLU A 19 -12.55 13.46 3.07
N ASP A 20 -12.21 13.25 4.34
CA ASP A 20 -11.99 11.93 4.91
C ASP A 20 -13.25 11.05 4.87
N TYR A 21 -14.42 11.65 5.13
CA TYR A 21 -15.70 10.98 5.04
C TYR A 21 -16.02 10.56 3.60
N ILE A 22 -15.77 11.43 2.61
CA ILE A 22 -15.96 11.14 1.19
C ILE A 22 -14.97 10.06 0.73
N ALA A 23 -13.71 10.13 1.17
CA ALA A 23 -12.71 9.11 0.85
C ALA A 23 -13.09 7.73 1.39
N LYS A 24 -13.68 7.67 2.59
CA LYS A 24 -14.05 6.41 3.27
C LYS A 24 -15.44 5.88 2.90
N LYS A 25 -16.40 6.76 2.63
CA LYS A 25 -17.82 6.42 2.46
C LYS A 25 -18.49 7.06 1.24
N GLY A 26 -17.80 7.93 0.51
CA GLY A 26 -18.31 8.59 -0.69
C GLY A 26 -18.50 7.62 -1.85
N VAL A 27 -19.22 8.07 -2.88
CA VAL A 27 -19.46 7.29 -4.09
C VAL A 27 -18.13 6.96 -4.75
N GLY A 28 -17.83 5.67 -4.92
CA GLY A 28 -16.54 5.20 -5.47
C GLY A 28 -15.45 4.87 -4.43
N SER A 29 -15.64 5.22 -3.16
CA SER A 29 -14.69 4.86 -2.06
C SER A 29 -14.39 3.36 -1.98
N ASN A 30 -15.41 2.53 -2.16
CA ASN A 30 -15.27 1.07 -2.21
C ASN A 30 -14.44 0.60 -3.41
N TYR A 31 -14.56 1.25 -4.58
CA TYR A 31 -13.76 0.91 -5.76
C TYR A 31 -12.31 1.32 -5.58
N LEU A 32 -12.06 2.53 -5.05
CA LEU A 32 -10.70 3.00 -4.74
C LEU A 32 -10.03 2.08 -3.69
N THR A 33 -10.73 1.76 -2.61
CA THR A 33 -10.24 0.85 -1.57
C THR A 33 -9.95 -0.54 -2.13
N LYS A 34 -10.81 -1.04 -3.02
CA LYS A 34 -10.60 -2.33 -3.67
C LYS A 34 -9.39 -2.30 -4.60
N ALA A 35 -9.22 -1.25 -5.40
CA ALA A 35 -8.06 -1.06 -6.27
C ALA A 35 -6.75 -0.99 -5.47
N GLN A 36 -6.72 -0.21 -4.39
CA GLN A 36 -5.56 -0.13 -3.48
C GLN A 36 -5.21 -1.49 -2.87
N ARG A 37 -6.21 -2.27 -2.41
CA ARG A 37 -5.98 -3.62 -1.89
C ARG A 37 -5.41 -4.56 -2.95
N ILE A 38 -5.94 -4.52 -4.18
CA ILE A 38 -5.44 -5.32 -5.29
C ILE A 38 -3.99 -4.95 -5.62
N GLN A 39 -3.69 -3.65 -5.75
CA GLN A 39 -2.34 -3.18 -6.05
C GLN A 39 -1.35 -3.61 -4.95
N ARG A 40 -1.73 -3.48 -3.68
CA ARG A 40 -0.90 -3.93 -2.55
C ARG A 40 -0.64 -5.44 -2.62
N ASN A 41 -1.68 -6.24 -2.89
CA ASN A 41 -1.54 -7.69 -2.98
C ASN A 41 -0.65 -8.11 -4.15
N LEU A 42 -0.75 -7.43 -5.29
CA LEU A 42 0.14 -7.62 -6.44
C LEU A 42 1.60 -7.33 -6.08
N ASN A 43 1.87 -6.20 -5.42
CA ASN A 43 3.23 -5.86 -4.98
C ASN A 43 3.79 -6.90 -4.01
N LEU A 44 2.97 -7.38 -3.06
CA LEU A 44 3.35 -8.45 -2.14
C LEU A 44 3.64 -9.75 -2.87
N ALA A 45 2.78 -10.15 -3.81
CA ALA A 45 2.96 -11.37 -4.59
C ALA A 45 4.24 -11.31 -5.44
N LEU A 46 4.49 -10.18 -6.09
CA LEU A 46 5.71 -9.96 -6.88
C LEU A 46 6.96 -10.00 -6.00
N ALA A 47 6.93 -9.32 -4.84
CA ALA A 47 8.06 -9.30 -3.91
C ALA A 47 8.37 -10.71 -3.37
N VAL A 48 7.35 -11.43 -2.87
CA VAL A 48 7.52 -12.79 -2.35
C VAL A 48 7.95 -13.74 -3.46
N GLY A 49 7.32 -13.66 -4.64
CA GLY A 49 7.68 -14.47 -5.80
C GLY A 49 9.14 -14.28 -6.19
N ALA A 50 9.60 -13.03 -6.29
CA ALA A 50 11.00 -12.72 -6.60
C ALA A 50 11.97 -13.32 -5.59
N VAL A 51 11.69 -13.19 -4.28
CA VAL A 51 12.54 -13.77 -3.23
C VAL A 51 12.60 -15.29 -3.35
N VAL A 52 11.46 -15.95 -3.52
CA VAL A 52 11.40 -17.42 -3.66
C VAL A 52 12.14 -17.88 -4.90
N THR A 53 11.97 -17.19 -6.04
CA THR A 53 12.68 -17.52 -7.28
C THR A 53 14.19 -17.40 -7.12
N VAL A 54 14.69 -16.30 -6.54
CA VAL A 54 16.13 -16.11 -6.31
C VAL A 54 16.69 -17.19 -5.37
N ALA A 55 15.98 -17.48 -4.28
CA ALA A 55 16.39 -18.52 -3.34
C ALA A 55 16.40 -19.92 -3.98
N GLY A 56 15.40 -20.22 -4.82
CA GLY A 56 15.32 -21.47 -5.57
C GLY A 56 16.47 -21.63 -6.56
N ILE A 57 16.78 -20.58 -7.33
CA ILE A 57 17.91 -20.58 -8.27
C ILE A 57 19.23 -20.76 -7.53
N ALA A 58 19.44 -20.03 -6.42
CA ALA A 58 20.66 -20.14 -5.63
C ALA A 58 20.83 -21.55 -5.04
N THR A 59 19.76 -22.13 -4.49
CA THR A 59 19.78 -23.49 -3.94
C THR A 59 20.07 -24.52 -5.04
N TRP A 60 19.43 -24.38 -6.20
CA TRP A 60 19.68 -25.26 -7.34
C TRP A 60 21.12 -25.18 -7.83
N ALA A 61 21.67 -23.97 -8.00
CA ALA A 61 23.05 -23.78 -8.43
C ALA A 61 24.08 -24.39 -7.46
N LEU A 62 23.85 -24.25 -6.14
CA LEU A 62 24.70 -24.86 -5.12
C LEU A 62 24.64 -26.39 -5.15
N LEU A 63 23.46 -26.96 -5.34
CA LEU A 63 23.29 -28.41 -5.35
C LEU A 63 23.92 -29.03 -6.62
N SER A 64 23.68 -28.43 -7.79
CA SER A 64 24.24 -28.89 -9.05
C SER A 64 25.77 -28.85 -9.07
N ASN A 65 26.38 -27.87 -8.41
CA ASN A 65 27.85 -27.78 -8.30
C ASN A 65 28.44 -28.83 -7.33
N HIS A 66 27.64 -29.41 -6.44
CA HIS A 66 28.09 -30.45 -5.51
C HIS A 66 27.98 -31.87 -6.10
N GLU A 67 27.20 -32.06 -7.16
CA GLU A 67 27.11 -33.34 -7.90
C GLU A 67 28.23 -33.49 -8.96
N GLU A 68 28.92 -32.40 -9.34
CA GLU A 68 30.02 -32.41 -10.30
C GLU A 68 31.43 -32.54 -9.68
N GLU A 69 31.55 -32.54 -8.34
CA GLU A 69 32.79 -32.88 -7.59
C GLU A 69 32.81 -34.35 -7.13
#